data_AF-D7KJ00-F1
#
_entry.id   AF-D7KJ00-F1
#
_cell.length_a   1.000
_cell.length_b   1.000
_cell.length_c   1.000
_cell.angle_alpha   90.00
_cell.angle_beta   90.00
_cell.angle_gamma   90.00
#
_symmetry.space_group_name_H-M   'P 1'
#
loop_
_entity.id
_entity.type
_entity.pdbx_description
1 polymer ?
#
loop_
_entity_poly.entity_id
_entity_poly.type
_entity_poly.pdbx_seq_one_letter_code
_entity_poly.pdbx_strand_id
1 'polypeptide(L)'
;MGIVAFQWGEGENQLTLLQNRDNWDSWQVSFIQPFQLFVHLCIVLLISNYDMFIFIRVIKRETKPATWDESNQILSVLPVHSFGTWFGISKQGRLVFLVNPPKLNNLSPVLRPVDFLLREMSPWDFAREWSEKSNLAKIMNRGMTYHIVVADIKSKSMVYISKGSAKDSHVHTEEVGFGVHTLSSSGLDIQFPEYLHRLKTFSCEIMSDIKDKEVTPMKELAERFTMYDPFETDKGESEDIFGKDRQYEITSTIALAVKRNKEVMFHERFWENSKWNPNDFTFNIT
;
A
#
# COMPACT_ATOMS: atom_id res chain seq x y z
N MET A 1 -2.71 -1.24 9.01
CA MET A 1 -1.83 -0.20 8.44
C MET A 1 -1.11 -0.80 7.25
N GLY A 2 -1.13 -0.14 6.09
CA GLY A 2 -0.32 -0.54 4.94
C GLY A 2 1.16 -0.52 5.25
N ILE A 3 1.84 -1.63 5.00
CA ILE A 3 3.28 -1.76 5.19
C ILE A 3 3.86 -2.46 3.98
N VAL A 4 4.96 -1.93 3.48
CA VAL A 4 5.75 -2.54 2.41
C VAL A 4 7.16 -2.79 2.92
N ALA A 5 7.70 -3.98 2.69
CA ALA A 5 9.10 -4.32 2.88
C ALA A 5 9.65 -4.79 1.54
N PHE A 6 10.81 -4.30 1.13
CA PHE A 6 11.38 -4.70 -0.15
C PHE A 6 12.90 -4.74 -0.12
N GLN A 7 13.47 -5.68 -0.86
CA GLN A 7 14.89 -5.75 -1.16
C GLN A 7 15.11 -5.32 -2.60
N TRP A 8 15.85 -4.24 -2.78
CA TRP A 8 16.23 -3.68 -4.06
C TRP A 8 17.72 -3.92 -4.29
N GLY A 9 18.13 -4.48 -5.42
CA GLY A 9 19.56 -4.61 -5.70
C GLY A 9 19.95 -5.68 -6.69
N GLU A 10 21.25 -5.86 -6.85
CA GLU A 10 21.83 -6.77 -7.82
C GLU A 10 21.97 -8.20 -7.29
N GLY A 11 21.03 -8.69 -6.46
CA GLY A 11 21.01 -10.09 -6.02
C GLY A 11 20.54 -11.04 -7.14
N GLU A 12 20.24 -12.29 -6.80
CA GLU A 12 19.56 -13.23 -7.74
C GLU A 12 18.21 -12.65 -8.22
N ASN A 13 17.49 -12.04 -7.28
CA ASN A 13 16.35 -11.19 -7.55
C ASN A 13 16.81 -9.73 -7.65
N GLN A 14 16.37 -9.04 -8.71
CA GLN A 14 16.53 -7.60 -8.85
C GLN A 14 15.63 -6.86 -7.84
N LEU A 15 14.45 -7.41 -7.56
CA LEU A 15 13.53 -6.90 -6.56
C LEU A 15 12.86 -8.07 -5.84
N THR A 16 12.78 -8.00 -4.52
CA THR A 16 11.82 -8.79 -3.73
C THR A 16 10.95 -7.83 -2.93
N LEU A 17 9.64 -8.01 -2.96
CA LEU A 17 8.64 -7.11 -2.40
C LEU A 17 7.65 -7.92 -1.56
N LEU A 18 7.37 -7.42 -0.36
CA LEU A 18 6.33 -7.89 0.53
C LEU A 18 5.44 -6.70 0.88
N GLN A 19 4.14 -6.82 0.72
CA GLN A 19 3.20 -5.74 0.97
C GLN A 19 1.95 -6.25 1.67
N ASN A 20 1.71 -5.75 2.87
CA ASN A 20 0.46 -5.95 3.60
C ASN A 20 -0.51 -4.84 3.22
N ARG A 21 -1.71 -5.26 2.83
CA ARG A 21 -2.86 -4.40 2.58
C ARG A 21 -3.85 -4.57 3.71
N ASP A 22 -4.33 -3.44 4.22
CA ASP A 22 -5.35 -3.37 5.25
C ASP A 22 -6.70 -2.98 4.64
N ASN A 23 -7.79 -3.45 5.27
CA ASN A 23 -9.11 -2.84 5.04
C ASN A 23 -9.14 -1.52 5.80
N TRP A 24 -8.52 -0.47 5.27
CA TRP A 24 -8.78 0.84 5.85
C TRP A 24 -10.23 1.20 5.54
N ASP A 25 -11.10 1.06 6.55
CA ASP A 25 -12.53 1.33 6.44
C ASP A 25 -12.78 2.63 5.67
N SER A 26 -13.36 2.50 4.48
CA SER A 26 -14.05 3.62 3.87
C SER A 26 -15.32 3.83 4.68
N TRP A 27 -15.24 4.65 5.73
CA TRP A 27 -16.42 5.25 6.33
C TRP A 27 -17.22 5.91 5.20
N GLN A 28 -18.29 5.26 4.74
CA GLN A 28 -19.29 5.93 3.92
C GLN A 28 -20.25 6.58 4.90
N VAL A 29 -20.19 7.90 4.97
CA VAL A 29 -21.24 8.67 5.63
C VAL A 29 -22.42 8.71 4.66
N SER A 30 -23.31 7.75 4.81
CA SER A 30 -24.60 7.77 4.12
C SER A 30 -25.58 8.61 4.93
N PHE A 31 -26.00 9.75 4.39
CA PHE A 31 -27.13 10.50 4.93
C PHE A 31 -28.41 9.75 4.58
N ILE A 32 -28.97 9.02 5.53
CA ILE A 32 -30.26 8.32 5.36
C ILE A 32 -31.35 9.25 5.91
N GLN A 33 -32.33 9.60 5.07
CA GLN A 33 -33.56 10.25 5.54
C GLN A 33 -34.34 9.27 6.44
N PRO A 34 -34.95 9.72 7.56
CA PRO A 34 -35.35 8.89 8.70
C PRO A 34 -36.51 7.89 8.48
N PHE A 35 -36.81 7.45 7.26
CA PHE A 35 -38.00 6.64 6.97
C PHE A 35 -37.77 5.21 6.50
N GLN A 36 -36.57 4.63 6.61
CA GLN A 36 -36.39 3.20 6.36
C GLN A 36 -35.46 2.46 7.34
N LEU A 37 -36.06 1.43 7.95
CA LEU A 37 -35.51 0.26 8.61
C LEU A 37 -35.02 0.35 10.07
N PHE A 38 -35.95 -0.04 10.93
CA PHE A 38 -35.75 -0.96 12.06
C PHE A 38 -34.78 -2.11 11.73
N VAL A 39 -34.07 -2.56 12.77
CA VAL A 39 -33.30 -3.81 12.93
C VAL A 39 -31.76 -3.67 12.83
N HIS A 40 -31.15 -3.81 14.02
CA HIS A 40 -29.78 -4.21 14.39
C HIS A 40 -28.67 -3.15 14.63
N LEU A 41 -28.44 -2.97 15.94
CA LEU A 41 -27.20 -2.73 16.69
C LEU A 41 -26.57 -1.32 16.72
N CYS A 42 -26.50 -0.82 17.96
CA CYS A 42 -26.24 0.55 18.38
C CYS A 42 -24.74 0.92 18.44
N ILE A 43 -24.37 2.10 17.94
CA ILE A 43 -23.41 3.00 18.58
C ILE A 43 -24.00 4.42 18.48
N VAL A 44 -24.46 4.95 19.62
CA VAL A 44 -25.08 6.28 19.75
C VAL A 44 -24.01 7.23 20.30
N LEU A 45 -23.62 8.25 19.53
CA LEU A 45 -22.94 9.43 20.08
C LEU A 45 -23.87 10.64 19.93
N LEU A 46 -24.36 11.10 21.08
CA LEU A 46 -25.18 12.30 21.25
C LEU A 46 -24.33 13.55 20.99
N ILE A 47 -24.74 14.39 20.05
CA ILE A 47 -24.40 15.83 20.03
C ILE A 47 -25.71 16.59 19.91
N SER A 48 -25.88 17.55 20.82
CA SER A 48 -27.13 18.25 21.10
C SER A 48 -27.57 19.22 20.00
N ASN A 49 -28.90 19.34 19.87
CA ASN A 49 -29.67 20.38 19.20
C ASN A 49 -29.42 20.61 17.70
N TYR A 50 -30.11 19.81 16.89
CA TYR A 50 -30.85 20.08 15.64
C TYR A 50 -30.93 18.72 14.91
N ASP A 51 -32.11 18.10 14.86
CA ASP A 51 -32.35 16.70 14.49
C ASP A 51 -31.82 16.31 13.09
N MET A 52 -30.56 15.90 13.03
CA MET A 52 -29.97 15.19 11.90
C MET A 52 -29.25 13.95 12.43
N PHE A 53 -29.90 12.79 12.34
CA PHE A 53 -29.29 11.51 12.66
C PHE A 53 -28.30 11.12 11.56
N ILE A 54 -26.99 11.18 11.87
CA ILE A 54 -25.95 10.67 10.98
C ILE A 54 -25.81 9.18 11.26
N PHE A 55 -26.34 8.34 10.37
CA PHE A 55 -26.05 6.91 10.37
C PHE A 55 -24.69 6.66 9.73
N ILE A 56 -23.69 6.33 10.55
CA ILE A 56 -22.39 5.88 10.09
C ILE A 56 -22.49 4.37 9.86
N ARG A 57 -22.74 3.95 8.62
CA ARG A 57 -22.68 2.53 8.25
C ARG A 57 -21.23 2.14 7.95
N VAL A 58 -20.65 1.31 8.80
CA VAL A 58 -19.36 0.65 8.50
C VAL A 58 -19.64 -0.47 7.52
N ILE A 59 -19.25 -0.29 6.26
CA ILE A 59 -19.31 -1.33 5.24
C ILE A 59 -17.91 -1.91 5.10
N LYS A 60 -17.69 -3.12 5.65
CA LYS A 60 -16.49 -3.91 5.34
C LYS A 60 -16.52 -4.22 3.85
N ARG A 61 -15.53 -3.73 3.11
CA ARG A 61 -15.44 -3.96 1.66
C ARG A 61 -14.88 -5.35 1.38
N GLU A 62 -15.38 -5.97 0.32
CA GLU A 62 -14.80 -7.19 -0.23
C GLU A 62 -13.43 -6.91 -0.81
N THR A 63 -12.46 -7.69 -0.34
CA THR A 63 -11.09 -7.68 -0.82
C THR A 63 -11.03 -8.36 -2.17
N LYS A 64 -10.76 -7.61 -3.24
CA LYS A 64 -10.50 -8.21 -4.56
C LYS A 64 -9.02 -8.58 -4.71
N PRO A 65 -8.71 -9.70 -5.38
CA PRO A 65 -7.34 -10.04 -5.73
C PRO A 65 -6.76 -9.05 -6.75
N ALA A 66 -5.44 -9.03 -6.86
CA ALA A 66 -4.73 -8.38 -7.95
C ALA A 66 -5.12 -9.00 -9.30
N THR A 67 -5.42 -8.14 -10.27
CA THR A 67 -5.84 -8.56 -11.61
C THR A 67 -5.11 -7.76 -12.67
N TRP A 68 -4.95 -8.36 -13.84
CA TRP A 68 -4.51 -7.66 -15.04
C TRP A 68 -5.59 -6.69 -15.51
N ASP A 69 -5.18 -5.55 -16.07
CA ASP A 69 -6.07 -4.64 -16.78
C ASP A 69 -6.58 -5.24 -18.08
N GLU A 70 -7.55 -4.58 -18.72
CA GLU A 70 -8.18 -5.05 -19.96
C GLU A 70 -7.17 -5.25 -21.10
N SER A 71 -6.09 -4.46 -21.11
CA SER A 71 -5.01 -4.56 -22.09
C SER A 71 -3.94 -5.61 -21.75
N ASN A 72 -4.07 -6.28 -20.60
CA ASN A 72 -3.11 -7.25 -20.09
C ASN A 72 -1.67 -6.71 -20.05
N GLN A 73 -1.51 -5.44 -19.67
CA GLN A 73 -0.24 -4.73 -19.56
C GLN A 73 0.13 -4.43 -18.11
N ILE A 74 -0.87 -4.16 -17.27
CA ILE A 74 -0.69 -3.76 -15.88
C ILE A 74 -1.38 -4.75 -14.97
N LEU A 75 -0.60 -5.37 -14.10
CA LEU A 75 -1.12 -6.05 -12.94
C LEU A 75 -1.24 -5.02 -11.83
N SER A 76 -2.45 -4.85 -11.29
CA SER A 76 -2.63 -3.98 -10.14
C SER A 76 -3.68 -4.52 -9.20
N VAL A 77 -3.55 -4.10 -7.95
CA VAL A 77 -4.66 -4.17 -7.00
C VAL A 77 -5.44 -2.88 -7.21
N LEU A 78 -6.40 -2.90 -8.13
CA LEU A 78 -7.27 -1.76 -8.38
C LEU A 78 -8.51 -1.89 -7.49
N PRO A 79 -8.73 -0.98 -6.53
CA PRO A 79 -10.06 -0.71 -6.04
C PRO A 79 -10.65 0.35 -6.95
N VAL A 80 -11.72 0.01 -7.67
CA VAL A 80 -12.41 0.88 -8.64
C VAL A 80 -12.71 2.27 -8.06
N HIS A 81 -12.84 2.42 -6.73
CA HIS A 81 -13.02 3.70 -6.03
C HIS A 81 -12.46 3.73 -4.59
N SER A 82 -11.21 3.32 -4.32
CA SER A 82 -10.70 3.38 -2.93
C SER A 82 -9.40 4.12 -2.69
N PHE A 83 -9.41 4.75 -1.52
CA PHE A 83 -8.26 5.19 -0.74
C PHE A 83 -7.59 3.96 -0.11
N GLY A 84 -6.32 4.06 0.26
CA GLY A 84 -5.55 2.98 0.90
C GLY A 84 -4.30 2.55 0.11
N THR A 85 -3.64 1.53 0.64
CA THR A 85 -2.37 1.02 0.12
C THR A 85 -2.56 0.40 -1.26
N TRP A 86 -1.79 0.87 -2.24
CA TRP A 86 -1.92 0.49 -3.65
C TRP A 86 -0.63 -0.12 -4.19
N PHE A 87 -0.77 -1.02 -5.16
CA PHE A 87 0.32 -1.72 -5.83
C PHE A 87 0.00 -1.86 -7.33
N GLY A 88 1.01 -1.67 -8.17
CA GLY A 88 0.94 -2.08 -9.55
C GLY A 88 2.32 -2.32 -10.18
N ILE A 89 2.35 -3.23 -11.15
CA ILE A 89 3.51 -3.55 -11.97
C ILE A 89 3.08 -3.73 -13.43
N SER A 90 3.84 -3.16 -14.36
CA SER A 90 3.62 -3.35 -15.78
C SER A 90 4.55 -4.42 -16.35
N LYS A 91 4.15 -5.03 -17.49
CA LYS A 91 5.02 -5.94 -18.25
C LYS A 91 6.28 -5.27 -18.78
N GLN A 92 6.35 -3.94 -18.78
CA GLN A 92 7.55 -3.21 -19.13
C GLN A 92 8.56 -3.12 -17.98
N GLY A 93 8.22 -3.63 -16.78
CA GLY A 93 9.09 -3.58 -15.61
C GLY A 93 8.99 -2.27 -14.84
N ARG A 94 7.90 -1.51 -15.04
CA ARG A 94 7.60 -0.34 -14.23
C ARG A 94 6.79 -0.79 -13.02
N LEU A 95 7.16 -0.36 -11.83
CA LEU A 95 6.54 -0.79 -10.58
C LEU A 95 6.26 0.41 -9.70
N VAL A 96 5.11 0.37 -9.03
CA VAL A 96 4.69 1.42 -8.11
C VAL A 96 4.00 0.80 -6.90
N PHE A 97 4.34 1.31 -5.73
CA PHE A 97 3.59 1.05 -4.52
C PHE A 97 3.38 2.35 -3.74
N LEU A 98 2.21 2.47 -3.15
CA LEU A 98 1.72 3.67 -2.47
C LEU A 98 1.16 3.24 -1.12
N VAL A 99 1.59 3.91 -0.05
CA VAL A 99 1.02 3.75 1.28
C VAL A 99 0.22 5.00 1.64
N ASN A 100 -1.03 4.78 2.05
CA ASN A 100 -1.90 5.76 2.73
C ASN A 100 -2.25 7.07 1.97
N PRO A 101 -2.92 7.01 0.80
CA PRO A 101 -3.47 8.21 0.16
C PRO A 101 -4.67 8.77 0.97
N PRO A 102 -4.76 10.09 1.19
CA PRO A 102 -5.81 10.69 2.01
C PRO A 102 -7.15 10.72 1.30
N LYS A 103 -8.18 10.86 2.14
CA LYS A 103 -9.55 11.13 1.74
C LYS A 103 -9.69 12.62 1.41
N LEU A 104 -9.90 12.97 0.14
CA LEU A 104 -10.71 14.13 -0.24
C LEU A 104 -11.15 14.09 -1.72
N ASN A 105 -12.17 14.90 -2.02
CA ASN A 105 -13.12 14.77 -3.14
C ASN A 105 -12.55 14.81 -4.59
N ASN A 106 -13.28 14.08 -5.44
CA ASN A 106 -13.44 14.17 -6.91
C ASN A 106 -12.26 13.93 -7.85
N LEU A 107 -10.99 13.87 -7.40
CA LEU A 107 -9.87 13.42 -8.24
C LEU A 107 -9.02 12.43 -7.46
N SER A 108 -9.09 11.16 -7.88
CA SER A 108 -8.36 10.07 -7.23
C SER A 108 -6.85 10.21 -7.47
N PRO A 109 -6.00 10.19 -6.43
CA PRO A 109 -4.55 10.12 -6.59
C PRO A 109 -4.10 8.85 -7.34
N VAL A 110 -4.99 7.86 -7.54
CA VAL A 110 -4.70 6.58 -8.24
C VAL A 110 -4.42 6.76 -9.74
N LEU A 111 -4.89 7.84 -10.38
CA LEU A 111 -4.68 8.03 -11.82
C LEU A 111 -3.20 8.23 -12.18
N ARG A 112 -2.44 8.97 -11.36
CA ARG A 112 -1.03 9.27 -11.64
C ARG A 112 -0.08 8.07 -11.50
N PRO A 113 -0.20 7.20 -10.48
CA PRO A 113 0.53 5.94 -10.42
C PRO A 113 0.30 5.05 -11.66
N VAL A 114 -0.93 4.99 -12.18
CA VAL A 114 -1.23 4.25 -13.42
C VAL A 114 -0.55 4.90 -14.63
N ASP A 115 -0.52 6.24 -14.71
CA ASP A 115 0.22 6.94 -15.79
C ASP A 115 1.71 6.55 -15.79
N PHE A 116 2.32 6.40 -14.62
CA PHE A 116 3.69 5.89 -14.52
C PHE A 116 3.78 4.44 -15.01
N LEU A 117 2.79 3.58 -14.81
CA LEU A 117 2.90 2.20 -15.31
C LEU A 117 2.78 2.11 -16.83
N LEU A 118 2.10 3.06 -17.48
CA LEU A 118 1.84 3.10 -18.92
C LEU A 118 2.87 3.86 -19.76
N ARG A 119 3.47 4.93 -19.21
CA ARG A 119 4.39 5.80 -19.97
C ARG A 119 5.80 5.21 -20.08
N GLU A 120 6.68 5.84 -20.85
CA GLU A 120 8.11 5.48 -20.96
C GLU A 120 9.03 6.55 -20.33
N MET A 121 8.60 7.19 -19.24
CA MET A 121 9.40 8.22 -18.59
C MET A 121 10.38 7.63 -17.55
N SER A 122 11.38 8.36 -17.10
CA SER A 122 12.20 7.87 -15.97
C SER A 122 11.47 8.05 -14.62
N PRO A 123 11.79 7.26 -13.58
CA PRO A 123 11.33 7.51 -12.20
C PRO A 123 11.56 8.96 -11.74
N TRP A 124 12.70 9.54 -12.09
CA TRP A 124 13.05 10.92 -11.77
C TRP A 124 12.21 11.95 -12.52
N ASP A 125 11.94 11.75 -13.80
CA ASP A 125 11.06 12.64 -14.56
C ASP A 125 9.64 12.61 -14.00
N PHE A 126 9.17 11.43 -13.60
CA PHE A 126 7.87 11.29 -12.94
C PHE A 126 7.86 12.03 -11.61
N ALA A 127 8.87 11.85 -10.75
CA ALA A 127 9.00 12.57 -9.49
C ALA A 127 9.04 14.10 -9.70
N ARG A 128 9.68 14.57 -10.77
CA ARG A 128 9.71 15.99 -11.14
C ARG A 128 8.35 16.51 -11.57
N GLU A 129 7.55 15.73 -12.30
CA GLU A 129 6.17 16.09 -12.67
C GLU A 129 5.24 16.22 -11.44
N TRP A 130 5.60 15.59 -10.32
CA TRP A 130 4.91 15.72 -9.04
C TRP A 130 5.38 16.94 -8.24
N SER A 131 6.54 17.50 -8.54
CA SER A 131 7.04 18.71 -7.87
C SER A 131 6.24 19.97 -8.27
N GLU A 132 6.26 20.99 -7.41
CA GLU A 132 5.47 22.24 -7.50
C GLU A 132 5.63 23.05 -8.80
N LYS A 133 6.57 22.67 -9.69
CA LYS A 133 6.87 23.44 -10.91
C LYS A 133 5.73 23.43 -11.94
N SER A 134 4.78 22.49 -11.86
CA SER A 134 3.61 22.48 -12.74
C SER A 134 2.33 22.95 -12.02
N ASN A 135 1.52 23.78 -12.69
CA ASN A 135 0.21 24.21 -12.17
C ASN A 135 -0.74 23.02 -11.93
N LEU A 136 -0.63 21.97 -12.76
CA LEU A 136 -1.34 20.70 -12.58
C LEU A 136 -0.91 19.98 -11.30
N ALA A 137 0.39 19.89 -10.99
CA ALA A 137 0.85 19.30 -9.73
C ALA A 137 0.37 20.09 -8.51
N LYS A 138 0.29 21.42 -8.58
CA LYS A 138 -0.26 22.23 -7.47
C LYS A 138 -1.73 21.94 -7.18
N ILE A 139 -2.54 21.77 -8.23
CA ILE A 139 -3.97 21.43 -8.09
C ILE A 139 -4.12 20.02 -7.55
N MET A 140 -3.39 19.07 -8.16
CA MET A 140 -3.50 17.65 -7.82
C MET A 140 -2.94 17.38 -6.41
N ASN A 141 -1.79 17.92 -6.03
CA ASN A 141 -1.22 17.66 -4.69
C ASN A 141 -1.92 18.41 -3.56
N ARG A 142 -2.86 19.33 -3.84
CA ARG A 142 -3.51 20.12 -2.79
C ARG A 142 -4.31 19.21 -1.87
N GLY A 143 -4.06 19.32 -0.56
CA GLY A 143 -4.78 18.52 0.43
C GLY A 143 -4.32 17.06 0.50
N MET A 144 -3.24 16.68 -0.22
CA MET A 144 -2.74 15.31 -0.25
C MET A 144 -1.57 15.08 0.71
N THR A 145 -1.46 13.86 1.22
CA THR A 145 -0.32 13.27 1.92
C THR A 145 -0.05 11.94 1.25
N TYR A 146 1.19 11.55 1.04
CA TYR A 146 1.45 10.26 0.43
C TYR A 146 2.90 9.84 0.62
N HIS A 147 3.08 8.54 0.54
CA HIS A 147 4.38 7.88 0.50
C HIS A 147 4.33 6.90 -0.68
N ILE A 148 5.05 7.25 -1.75
CA ILE A 148 5.05 6.51 -3.02
C ILE A 148 6.47 6.12 -3.34
N VAL A 149 6.65 4.90 -3.81
CA VAL A 149 7.88 4.49 -4.48
C VAL A 149 7.52 4.12 -5.91
N VAL A 150 8.29 4.67 -6.84
CA VAL A 150 8.22 4.35 -8.27
C VAL A 150 9.55 3.75 -8.68
N ALA A 151 9.49 2.68 -9.47
CA ALA A 151 10.67 1.95 -9.90
C ALA A 151 10.58 1.60 -11.38
N ASP A 152 11.72 1.65 -12.04
CA ASP A 152 11.93 1.02 -13.34
C ASP A 152 13.04 -0.02 -13.21
N ILE A 153 12.63 -1.27 -13.28
CA ILE A 153 13.50 -2.43 -13.11
C ILE A 153 14.59 -2.46 -14.18
N LYS A 154 14.29 -2.04 -15.42
CA LYS A 154 15.24 -2.09 -16.54
C LYS A 154 16.40 -1.12 -16.36
N SER A 155 16.08 0.12 -15.99
CA SER A 155 17.07 1.16 -15.75
C SER A 155 17.71 1.08 -14.36
N LYS A 156 17.25 0.15 -13.51
CA LYS A 156 17.66 0.02 -12.11
C LYS A 156 17.51 1.33 -11.34
N SER A 157 16.44 2.07 -11.63
CA SER A 157 16.15 3.34 -10.97
C SER A 157 14.92 3.19 -10.10
N MET A 158 15.03 3.65 -8.85
CA MET A 158 13.93 3.68 -7.89
C MET A 158 13.94 5.01 -7.16
N VAL A 159 12.78 5.65 -7.07
CA VAL A 159 12.62 6.98 -6.48
C VAL A 159 11.45 6.94 -5.51
N TYR A 160 11.69 7.45 -4.31
CA TYR A 160 10.66 7.72 -3.33
C TYR A 160 10.16 9.15 -3.47
N ILE A 161 8.85 9.31 -3.40
CA ILE A 161 8.13 10.56 -3.55
C ILE A 161 7.19 10.66 -2.35
N SER A 162 7.31 11.73 -1.58
CA SER A 162 6.46 11.92 -0.43
C SER A 162 6.02 13.34 -0.18
N LYS A 163 4.91 13.42 0.53
CA LYS A 163 4.35 14.66 1.04
C LYS A 163 3.78 14.38 2.43
N GLY A 164 4.46 14.88 3.45
CA GLY A 164 4.13 14.59 4.85
C GLY A 164 2.87 15.32 5.35
N SER A 165 2.51 16.45 4.75
CA SER A 165 1.36 17.26 5.19
C SER A 165 0.50 17.75 4.03
N ALA A 166 -0.82 17.67 4.20
CA ALA A 166 -1.81 18.23 3.28
C ALA A 166 -1.64 19.75 3.07
N LYS A 167 -1.03 20.44 4.03
CA LYS A 167 -0.75 21.88 4.01
C LYS A 167 0.57 22.23 3.34
N ASP A 168 1.53 21.31 3.31
CA ASP A 168 2.81 21.56 2.66
C ASP A 168 2.59 21.71 1.15
N SER A 169 3.31 22.63 0.53
CA SER A 169 3.40 22.65 -0.92
C SER A 169 4.49 21.69 -1.41
N HIS A 170 5.53 21.50 -0.60
CA HIS A 170 6.75 20.83 -0.99
C HIS A 170 6.54 19.32 -1.10
N VAL A 171 6.98 18.77 -2.22
CA VAL A 171 7.05 17.33 -2.46
C VAL A 171 8.50 16.93 -2.28
N HIS A 172 8.76 16.05 -1.32
CA HIS A 172 10.06 15.47 -1.10
C HIS A 172 10.28 14.32 -2.10
N THR A 173 11.50 14.24 -2.64
CA THR A 173 11.90 13.19 -3.58
C THR A 173 13.32 12.74 -3.27
N GLU A 174 13.55 11.44 -3.18
CA GLU A 174 14.87 10.87 -2.95
C GLU A 174 15.10 9.60 -3.77
N GLU A 175 16.36 9.31 -4.06
CA GLU A 175 16.75 8.03 -4.66
C GLU A 175 16.65 6.92 -3.62
N VAL A 176 16.08 5.78 -4.01
CA VAL A 176 16.11 4.58 -3.17
C VAL A 176 17.31 3.74 -3.59
N GLY A 177 18.33 3.73 -2.74
CA GLY A 177 19.53 2.94 -2.93
C GLY A 177 19.27 1.43 -2.90
N PHE A 178 20.28 0.63 -3.24
CA PHE A 178 20.17 -0.82 -3.08
C PHE A 178 20.24 -1.21 -1.59
N GLY A 179 19.39 -2.15 -1.18
CA GLY A 179 19.28 -2.59 0.19
C GLY A 179 17.91 -3.19 0.51
N VAL A 180 17.74 -3.55 1.77
CA VAL A 180 16.41 -3.84 2.33
C VAL A 180 15.82 -2.51 2.79
N HIS A 181 14.56 -2.25 2.47
CA HIS A 181 13.84 -1.02 2.77
C HIS A 181 12.46 -1.32 3.33
N THR A 182 11.93 -0.41 4.14
CA THR A 182 10.54 -0.46 4.63
C THR A 182 9.82 0.83 4.31
N LEU A 183 8.54 0.74 3.94
CA LEU A 183 7.67 1.88 3.69
C LEU A 183 6.39 1.71 4.50
N SER A 184 6.06 2.74 5.27
CA SER A 184 4.82 2.80 6.06
C SER A 184 4.12 4.15 5.84
N SER A 185 3.03 4.36 6.57
CA SER A 185 2.36 5.66 6.65
C SER A 185 3.21 6.76 7.28
N SER A 186 4.33 6.41 7.92
CA SER A 186 5.29 7.36 8.49
C SER A 186 6.40 7.75 7.50
N GLY A 187 6.65 6.94 6.46
CA GLY A 187 7.65 7.20 5.44
C GLY A 187 8.55 6.01 5.10
N LEU A 188 9.56 6.28 4.27
CA LEU A 188 10.60 5.33 3.89
C LEU A 188 11.65 5.22 4.99
N ASP A 189 12.00 3.99 5.37
CA ASP A 189 13.06 3.65 6.33
C ASP A 189 13.03 4.38 7.67
N ILE A 190 11.83 4.77 8.10
CA ILE A 190 11.61 5.35 9.42
C ILE A 190 11.87 4.28 10.48
N GLN A 191 12.77 4.58 11.42
CA GLN A 191 13.16 3.66 12.50
C GLN A 191 12.46 3.95 13.83
N PHE A 192 11.60 4.96 13.88
CA PHE A 192 10.91 5.38 15.10
C PHE A 192 9.42 5.58 14.84
N PRO A 193 8.53 5.04 15.69
CA PRO A 193 8.81 4.36 16.97
C PRO A 193 9.26 2.90 16.83
N GLU A 194 9.57 2.24 17.95
CA GLU A 194 10.24 0.92 18.03
C GLU A 194 9.61 -0.16 17.13
N TYR A 195 8.29 -0.17 16.97
CA TYR A 195 7.60 -1.15 16.10
C TYR A 195 8.08 -1.08 14.64
N LEU A 196 8.48 0.11 14.14
CA LEU A 196 9.05 0.26 12.79
C LEU A 196 10.48 -0.27 12.70
N HIS A 197 11.26 -0.12 13.77
CA HIS A 197 12.57 -0.76 13.87
C HIS A 197 12.44 -2.28 13.84
N ARG A 198 11.50 -2.85 14.61
CA ARG A 198 11.21 -4.30 14.61
C ARG A 198 10.81 -4.78 13.21
N LEU A 199 9.95 -4.02 12.52
CA LEU A 199 9.57 -4.32 11.13
C LEU A 199 10.79 -4.35 10.20
N LYS A 200 11.71 -3.40 10.33
CA LYS A 200 12.95 -3.36 9.54
C LYS A 200 13.82 -4.58 9.83
N THR A 201 14.02 -4.93 11.09
CA THR A 201 14.79 -6.10 11.52
C THR A 201 14.18 -7.39 10.95
N PHE A 202 12.88 -7.58 11.12
CA PHE A 202 12.15 -8.72 10.55
C PHE A 202 12.26 -8.78 9.02
N SER A 203 12.19 -7.62 8.35
CA SER A 203 12.37 -7.54 6.89
C SER A 203 13.77 -7.97 6.48
N CYS A 204 14.82 -7.55 7.21
CA CYS A 204 16.18 -7.98 6.97
C CYS A 204 16.36 -9.50 7.16
N GLU A 205 15.77 -10.06 8.21
CA GLU A 205 15.79 -11.51 8.49
C GLU A 205 15.14 -12.31 7.36
N ILE A 206 13.90 -11.97 6.99
CA ILE A 206 13.20 -12.66 5.91
C ILE A 206 13.95 -12.54 4.58
N MET A 207 14.50 -11.37 4.26
CA MET A 207 15.24 -11.18 3.01
C MET A 207 16.60 -11.90 3.03
N SER A 208 17.20 -12.12 4.20
CA SER A 208 18.40 -12.97 4.34
C SER A 208 18.06 -14.44 4.08
N ASP A 209 16.96 -14.94 4.66
CA ASP A 209 16.52 -16.32 4.44
C ASP A 209 16.30 -16.64 2.95
N ILE A 210 15.87 -15.65 2.16
CA ILE A 210 15.69 -15.78 0.70
C ILE A 210 17.03 -15.94 -0.01
N LYS A 211 18.09 -15.27 0.46
CA LYS A 211 19.43 -15.40 -0.15
C LYS A 211 20.06 -16.76 0.18
N ASP A 212 19.82 -17.25 1.38
CA ASP A 212 20.41 -18.50 1.86
C ASP A 212 19.66 -19.74 1.37
N LYS A 213 18.37 -19.60 1.02
CA LYS A 213 17.54 -20.64 0.44
C LYS A 213 17.28 -20.36 -1.03
N GLU A 214 17.87 -21.18 -1.91
CA GLU A 214 17.74 -21.12 -3.38
C GLU A 214 16.28 -20.98 -3.87
N VAL A 215 15.30 -21.44 -3.08
CA VAL A 215 13.87 -21.36 -3.42
C VAL A 215 13.00 -21.20 -2.16
N THR A 216 13.04 -20.08 -1.44
CA THR A 216 11.91 -19.79 -0.53
C THR A 216 10.67 -19.43 -1.37
N PRO A 217 9.57 -20.20 -1.33
CA PRO A 217 8.40 -19.90 -2.15
C PRO A 217 7.77 -18.57 -1.73
N MET A 218 7.38 -17.72 -2.68
CA MET A 218 6.71 -16.43 -2.40
C MET A 218 5.49 -16.59 -1.47
N LYS A 219 4.84 -17.74 -1.54
CA LYS A 219 3.77 -18.16 -0.63
C LYS A 219 4.19 -18.17 0.84
N GLU A 220 5.31 -18.81 1.19
CA GLU A 220 5.80 -18.89 2.57
C GLU A 220 6.15 -17.49 3.10
N LEU A 221 6.76 -16.65 2.26
CA LEU A 221 7.09 -15.28 2.62
C LEU A 221 5.84 -14.45 2.90
N ALA A 222 4.83 -14.53 2.04
CA ALA A 222 3.56 -13.86 2.27
C ALA A 222 2.90 -14.37 3.56
N GLU A 223 2.96 -15.67 3.83
CA GLU A 223 2.42 -16.25 5.05
C GLU A 223 3.10 -15.70 6.31
N ARG A 224 4.43 -15.74 6.35
CA ARG A 224 5.24 -15.17 7.45
C ARG A 224 4.97 -13.68 7.63
N PHE A 225 4.95 -12.91 6.54
CA PHE A 225 4.76 -11.46 6.58
C PHE A 225 3.36 -11.05 7.03
N THR A 226 2.34 -11.90 6.77
CA THR A 226 0.98 -11.63 7.25
C THR A 226 0.79 -11.97 8.72
N MET A 227 1.49 -12.99 9.21
CA MET A 227 1.42 -13.42 10.61
C MET A 227 2.26 -12.54 11.54
N TYR A 228 3.08 -11.64 10.98
CA TYR A 228 3.92 -10.74 11.76
C TYR A 228 3.09 -9.63 12.41
N ASP A 229 3.01 -9.65 13.74
CA ASP A 229 2.50 -8.54 14.53
C ASP A 229 3.68 -7.72 15.11
N PRO A 230 3.92 -6.49 14.63
CA PRO A 230 5.00 -5.65 15.15
C PRO A 230 4.76 -5.17 16.60
N PHE A 231 3.55 -5.37 17.15
CA PHE A 231 3.13 -4.91 18.49
C PHE A 231 3.07 -6.04 19.54
N GLU A 232 3.28 -7.31 19.17
CA GLU A 232 3.05 -8.48 20.04
C GLU A 232 3.84 -8.49 21.36
N THR A 233 4.96 -7.75 21.44
CA THR A 233 5.80 -7.67 22.66
C THR A 233 5.54 -6.44 23.53
N ASP A 234 4.75 -5.46 23.07
CA ASP A 234 4.37 -4.29 23.88
C ASP A 234 3.06 -4.58 24.62
N LYS A 235 3.13 -5.45 25.63
CA LYS A 235 2.09 -5.53 26.69
C LYS A 235 2.11 -4.31 27.62
N GLY A 236 2.83 -3.25 27.26
CA GLY A 236 2.72 -1.94 27.88
C GLY A 236 1.46 -1.26 27.34
N GLU A 237 0.64 -0.76 28.25
CA GLU A 237 -0.58 0.00 27.97
C GLU A 237 -0.29 1.19 27.06
N SER A 238 -0.32 1.00 25.74
CA SER A 238 -0.60 2.10 24.84
C SER A 238 -2.10 2.39 24.95
N GLU A 239 -2.43 3.31 25.86
CA GLU A 239 -3.62 4.15 25.70
C GLU A 239 -3.41 5.03 24.47
N ASP A 240 -3.45 4.42 23.29
CA ASP A 240 -3.76 5.20 22.09
C ASP A 240 -5.21 5.65 22.24
N ILE A 241 -5.48 6.92 21.91
CA ILE A 241 -6.79 7.59 22.06
C ILE A 241 -7.91 6.87 21.29
N PHE A 242 -7.56 5.85 20.50
CA PHE A 242 -8.43 4.91 19.82
C PHE A 242 -8.14 3.50 20.34
N GLY A 243 -8.90 3.07 21.35
CA GLY A 243 -8.65 1.87 22.16
C GLY A 243 -8.43 0.52 21.44
N LYS A 244 -8.10 -0.48 22.26
CA LYS A 244 -7.70 -1.88 21.97
C LYS A 244 -8.55 -2.70 20.95
N ASP A 245 -9.59 -2.12 20.35
CA ASP A 245 -10.54 -2.80 19.46
C ASP A 245 -10.23 -2.70 17.96
N ARG A 246 -9.19 -1.99 17.53
CA ARG A 246 -8.79 -2.02 16.11
C ARG A 246 -7.72 -3.08 15.87
N GLN A 247 -8.16 -4.33 15.83
CA GLN A 247 -7.40 -5.37 15.16
C GLN A 247 -7.26 -4.94 13.70
N TYR A 248 -6.06 -4.54 13.29
CA TYR A 248 -5.77 -4.21 11.90
C TYR A 248 -5.98 -5.48 11.06
N GLU A 249 -7.16 -5.63 10.47
CA GLU A 249 -7.44 -6.77 9.60
C GLU A 249 -6.66 -6.57 8.29
N ILE A 250 -5.46 -7.17 8.22
CA ILE A 250 -4.76 -7.40 6.97
C ILE A 250 -5.72 -8.18 6.08
N THR A 251 -6.07 -7.59 4.95
CA THR A 251 -6.98 -8.20 3.99
C THR A 251 -6.26 -8.91 2.87
N SER A 252 -5.04 -8.49 2.56
CA SER A 252 -4.24 -9.14 1.53
C SER A 252 -2.76 -8.92 1.80
N THR A 253 -1.96 -9.90 1.40
CA THR A 253 -0.51 -9.82 1.43
C THR A 253 0.05 -10.27 0.11
N ILE A 254 0.84 -9.40 -0.50
CA ILE A 254 1.52 -9.64 -1.76
C ILE A 254 2.97 -9.98 -1.46
N ALA A 255 3.48 -11.02 -2.11
CA ALA A 255 4.88 -11.34 -2.24
C ALA A 255 5.24 -11.41 -3.73
N LEU A 256 6.25 -10.64 -4.13
CA LEU A 256 6.70 -10.57 -5.52
C LEU A 256 8.23 -10.62 -5.59
N ALA A 257 8.75 -11.44 -6.49
CA ALA A 257 10.16 -11.47 -6.82
C ALA A 257 10.35 -11.24 -8.32
N VAL A 258 11.22 -10.29 -8.67
CA VAL A 258 11.67 -10.04 -10.04
C VAL A 258 13.08 -10.59 -10.18
N LYS A 259 13.23 -11.67 -10.94
CA LYS A 259 14.52 -12.31 -11.19
C LYS A 259 15.32 -11.56 -12.27
N ARG A 260 16.64 -11.80 -12.30
CA ARG A 260 17.52 -11.24 -13.34
C ARG A 260 17.15 -11.65 -14.76
N ASN A 261 16.58 -12.84 -14.95
CA ASN A 261 16.08 -13.33 -16.24
C ASN A 261 14.75 -12.67 -16.66
N LYS A 262 14.30 -11.63 -15.94
CA LYS A 262 13.04 -10.90 -16.13
C LYS A 262 11.78 -11.68 -15.77
N GLU A 263 11.91 -12.89 -15.25
CA GLU A 263 10.79 -13.64 -14.69
C GLU A 263 10.31 -12.96 -13.41
N VAL A 264 9.01 -12.77 -13.30
CA VAL A 264 8.33 -12.25 -12.11
C VAL A 264 7.51 -13.37 -11.50
N MET A 265 7.84 -13.73 -10.26
CA MET A 265 7.04 -14.63 -9.44
C MET A 265 6.15 -13.79 -8.54
N PHE A 266 4.84 -13.95 -8.66
CA PHE A 266 3.86 -13.24 -7.84
C PHE A 266 3.02 -14.24 -7.06
N HIS A 267 2.86 -13.94 -5.76
CA HIS A 267 1.90 -14.59 -4.88
C HIS A 267 1.14 -13.51 -4.13
N GLU A 268 -0.18 -13.61 -4.11
CA GLU A 268 -1.02 -12.87 -3.19
C GLU A 268 -1.84 -13.86 -2.38
N ARG A 269 -1.94 -13.63 -1.07
CA ARG A 269 -2.98 -14.22 -0.24
C ARG A 269 -3.97 -13.13 0.13
N PHE A 270 -5.25 -13.36 -0.09
CA PHE A 270 -6.28 -12.37 0.18
C PHE A 270 -7.47 -13.00 0.94
N TRP A 271 -8.09 -12.21 1.80
CA TRP A 271 -9.20 -12.62 2.64
C TRP A 271 -10.53 -12.37 1.94
N GLU A 272 -11.22 -13.45 1.58
CA GLU A 272 -12.53 -13.42 0.94
C GLU A 272 -13.37 -14.59 1.44
N ASN A 273 -14.65 -14.37 1.71
CA ASN A 273 -15.59 -15.39 2.18
C ASN A 273 -15.10 -16.12 3.45
N SER A 274 -14.56 -15.37 4.42
CA SER A 274 -14.05 -15.88 5.71
C SER A 274 -12.90 -16.87 5.62
N LYS A 275 -12.14 -16.86 4.52
CA LYS A 275 -10.93 -17.67 4.33
C LYS A 275 -9.85 -16.90 3.59
N TRP A 276 -8.60 -17.29 3.81
CA TRP A 276 -7.47 -16.87 2.98
C TRP A 276 -7.47 -17.67 1.69
N ASN A 277 -7.48 -16.98 0.55
CA ASN A 277 -7.38 -17.58 -0.78
C ASN A 277 -6.05 -17.14 -1.42
N PRO A 278 -5.37 -18.06 -2.14
CA PRO A 278 -4.18 -17.73 -2.89
C PRO A 278 -4.53 -17.16 -4.29
N ASN A 279 -3.64 -16.32 -4.81
CA ASN A 279 -3.63 -15.81 -6.17
C ASN A 279 -2.17 -15.81 -6.65
N ASP A 280 -1.82 -16.81 -7.43
CA ASP A 280 -0.46 -17.11 -7.87
C ASP A 280 -0.34 -16.97 -9.38
N PHE A 281 0.71 -16.30 -9.86
CA PHE A 281 1.05 -16.32 -11.28
C PHE A 281 2.52 -15.97 -11.50
N THR A 282 3.00 -16.32 -12.69
CA THR A 282 4.33 -15.98 -13.17
C THR A 282 4.20 -15.30 -14.51
N PHE A 283 4.98 -14.26 -14.75
CA PHE A 283 5.04 -13.58 -16.04
C PHE A 283 6.45 -13.07 -16.31
N ASN A 284 6.71 -12.60 -17.52
CA ASN A 284 7.99 -12.00 -17.87
C ASN A 284 7.84 -10.51 -18.13
N ILE A 285 8.83 -9.76 -17.66
CA ILE A 285 9.05 -8.37 -18.08
C ILE A 285 9.70 -8.39 -19.46
N THR A 286 9.19 -7.59 -20.38
CA THR A 286 9.74 -7.42 -21.74
C THR A 286 10.85 -6.39 -21.73
#